data_AF-A0A5C8VRG6-F1
#
_entry.id   AF-A0A5C8VRG6-F1
#
_cell.length_a   1.000
_cell.length_b   1.000
_cell.length_c   1.000
_cell.angle_alpha   90.00
_cell.angle_beta   90.00
_cell.angle_gamma   90.00
#
_symmetry.space_group_name_H-M   'P 1'
#
loop_
_entity.id
_entity.type
_entity.pdbx_description
1 polymer ?
#
loop_
_entity_poly.entity_id
_entity_poly.type
_entity_poly.pdbx_seq_one_letter_code
_entity_poly.pdbx_strand_id
1 'polypeptide(L)'
;MAEAIAAERKLRQEALGMVDARDAVIEAQRSEIAWFVDELERQKEHLRTVKARAFWLRVIHEIREILQERDALHVGEITLRIGADLVHESEEHGQVWDIDTVRGAIDERMYRNRYFVSEGAGRYRKRRAEDGGVPG
;
A
#
# COMPACT_ATOMS: atom_id res chain seq x y z
N MET A 1 -6.12 -10.22 -70.95
CA MET A 1 -7.19 -10.18 -69.92
C MET A 1 -6.93 -11.19 -68.80
N ALA A 2 -6.67 -12.47 -69.10
CA ALA A 2 -6.35 -13.48 -68.07
C ALA A 2 -5.10 -13.16 -67.23
N GLU A 3 -4.02 -12.66 -67.83
CA GLU A 3 -2.80 -12.27 -67.10
C GLU A 3 -3.02 -11.08 -66.16
N ALA A 4 -3.82 -10.10 -66.57
CA ALA A 4 -4.17 -8.95 -65.73
C ALA A 4 -4.98 -9.39 -64.50
N ILE A 5 -5.92 -10.33 -64.67
CA ILE A 5 -6.71 -10.91 -63.57
C ILE A 5 -5.81 -11.73 -62.63
N ALA A 6 -4.83 -12.46 -63.15
CA ALA A 6 -3.88 -13.21 -62.33
C ALA A 6 -2.97 -12.29 -61.50
N ALA A 7 -2.49 -11.20 -62.10
CA ALA A 7 -1.69 -10.18 -61.42
C ALA A 7 -2.49 -9.48 -60.31
N GLU A 8 -3.75 -9.10 -60.57
CA GLU A 8 -4.65 -8.50 -59.57
C GLU A 8 -4.89 -9.45 -58.39
N ARG A 9 -5.16 -10.74 -58.65
CA ARG A 9 -5.35 -11.74 -57.59
C ARG A 9 -4.11 -11.90 -56.72
N LYS A 10 -2.92 -11.89 -57.32
CA LYS A 10 -1.65 -11.97 -56.60
C LYS A 10 -1.44 -10.74 -55.71
N LEU A 11 -1.64 -9.53 -56.24
CA LEU A 11 -1.53 -8.29 -55.48
C LEU A 11 -2.54 -8.24 -54.32
N ARG A 12 -3.77 -8.73 -54.54
CA ARG A 12 -4.79 -8.82 -53.48
C ARG A 12 -4.38 -9.80 -52.38
N GLN A 13 -3.80 -10.95 -52.72
CA GLN A 13 -3.30 -11.92 -51.74
C GLN A 13 -2.13 -11.36 -50.94
N GLU A 14 -1.20 -10.66 -51.59
CA GLU A 14 -0.08 -9.99 -50.92
C GLU A 14 -0.58 -8.90 -49.96
N ALA A 15 -1.52 -8.06 -50.40
CA ALA A 15 -2.11 -7.03 -49.56
C ALA A 15 -2.86 -7.61 -48.35
N LEU A 16 -3.61 -8.70 -48.52
CA LEU A 16 -4.26 -9.39 -47.42
C LEU A 16 -3.25 -9.97 -46.42
N GLY A 17 -2.19 -10.63 -46.91
CA GLY A 17 -1.14 -11.16 -46.03
C GLY A 17 -0.40 -10.07 -45.25
N MET A 18 -0.22 -8.88 -45.83
CA MET A 18 0.34 -7.72 -45.12
C MET A 18 -0.60 -7.18 -44.04
N VAL A 19 -1.91 -7.18 -44.28
CA VAL A 19 -2.92 -6.79 -43.29
C VAL A 19 -2.95 -7.80 -42.14
N ASP A 20 -2.98 -9.10 -42.45
CA ASP A 20 -2.98 -10.18 -41.43
C ASP A 20 -1.71 -10.11 -40.56
N ALA A 21 -0.55 -9.86 -41.17
CA ALA A 21 0.70 -9.69 -40.43
C ALA A 21 0.67 -8.47 -39.51
N ARG A 22 0.08 -7.36 -39.96
CA ARG A 22 -0.09 -6.15 -39.15
C ARG A 22 -1.07 -6.40 -38.00
N ASP A 23 -2.19 -7.07 -38.25
CA ASP A 23 -3.18 -7.37 -37.23
C ASP A 23 -2.60 -8.30 -36.16
N ALA A 24 -1.80 -9.30 -36.53
CA ALA A 24 -1.07 -10.12 -35.58
C ALA A 24 -0.13 -9.31 -34.68
N VAL A 25 0.59 -8.32 -35.24
CA VAL A 25 1.44 -7.41 -34.46
C VAL A 25 0.62 -6.54 -33.52
N ILE A 26 -0.51 -6.00 -33.99
CA ILE A 26 -1.41 -5.18 -33.17
C ILE A 26 -1.95 -5.98 -32.00
N GLU A 27 -2.39 -7.22 -32.21
CA GLU A 27 -2.91 -8.07 -31.14
C GLU A 27 -1.83 -8.48 -30.13
N ALA A 28 -0.60 -8.75 -30.59
CA ALA A 28 0.53 -8.97 -29.70
C ALA A 28 0.82 -7.73 -28.84
N GLN A 29 0.85 -6.54 -29.44
CA GLN A 29 1.05 -5.28 -28.71
C GLN A 29 -0.08 -4.98 -27.72
N ARG A 30 -1.34 -5.27 -28.09
CA ARG A 30 -2.49 -5.11 -27.18
C ARG A 30 -2.35 -6.03 -25.97
N SER A 31 -1.93 -7.26 -26.17
CA SER A 31 -1.70 -8.23 -25.10
C SER A 31 -0.57 -7.79 -24.18
N GLU A 32 0.52 -7.27 -24.74
CA GLU A 32 1.64 -6.73 -23.98
C GLU A 32 1.25 -5.48 -23.17
N ILE A 33 0.48 -4.56 -23.76
CA ILE A 33 -0.06 -3.39 -23.05
C ILE A 33 -0.96 -3.82 -21.89
N ALA A 34 -1.85 -4.79 -22.11
CA ALA A 34 -2.72 -5.30 -21.05
C ALA A 34 -1.90 -5.85 -19.88
N TRP A 35 -0.86 -6.64 -20.17
CA TRP A 35 0.05 -7.15 -19.15
C TRP A 35 0.77 -6.02 -18.37
N PHE A 36 1.27 -5.00 -19.07
CA PHE A 36 1.92 -3.85 -18.41
C PHE A 36 0.94 -3.07 -17.53
N VAL A 37 -0.33 -2.95 -17.90
CA VAL A 37 -1.36 -2.31 -17.08
C VAL A 37 -1.57 -3.09 -15.79
N ASP A 38 -1.75 -4.41 -15.88
CA ASP A 38 -1.94 -5.27 -14.70
C ASP A 38 -0.73 -5.21 -13.75
N GLU A 39 0.49 -5.26 -14.29
CA GLU A 39 1.72 -5.17 -13.50
C GLU A 39 1.86 -3.80 -12.84
N LEU A 40 1.51 -2.71 -13.55
CA LEU A 40 1.53 -1.37 -12.97
C LEU A 40 0.53 -1.23 -11.82
N GLU A 41 -0.66 -1.81 -11.93
CA GLU A 41 -1.65 -1.83 -10.85
C GLU A 41 -1.14 -2.60 -9.64
N ARG A 42 -0.52 -3.75 -9.85
CA ARG A 42 0.12 -4.54 -8.79
C ARG A 42 1.23 -3.75 -8.08
N GLN A 43 2.07 -3.04 -8.83
CA GLN A 43 3.14 -2.21 -8.27
C GLN A 43 2.58 -1.01 -7.48
N LYS A 44 1.52 -0.36 -7.98
CA LYS A 44 0.83 0.71 -7.24
C LYS A 44 0.28 0.20 -5.92
N GLU A 45 -0.32 -0.98 -5.91
CA GLU A 45 -0.86 -1.59 -4.69
C GLU A 45 0.24 -1.96 -3.69
N HIS A 46 1.35 -2.52 -4.18
CA HIS A 46 2.52 -2.76 -3.35
C HIS A 46 3.06 -1.46 -2.73
N LEU A 47 3.17 -0.39 -3.53
CA LEU A 47 3.63 0.92 -3.06
C LEU A 47 2.70 1.52 -2.01
N ARG A 48 1.37 1.41 -2.18
CA ARG A 48 0.39 1.80 -1.15
C ARG A 48 0.62 1.05 0.16
N THR A 49 0.81 -0.26 0.08
CA THR A 49 1.08 -1.10 1.27
C THR A 49 2.37 -0.68 1.98
N VAL A 50 3.45 -0.43 1.25
CA VAL A 50 4.73 0.01 1.83
C VAL A 50 4.61 1.39 2.47
N LYS A 51 3.95 2.34 1.80
CA LYS A 51 3.71 3.69 2.35
C LYS A 51 2.88 3.64 3.63
N ALA A 52 1.77 2.90 3.62
CA ALA A 52 0.94 2.69 4.81
C ALA A 52 1.75 2.09 5.96
N ARG A 53 2.58 1.09 5.69
CA ARG A 53 3.46 0.49 6.70
C ARG A 53 4.46 1.49 7.26
N ALA A 54 5.11 2.29 6.42
CA ALA A 54 6.07 3.29 6.85
C ALA A 54 5.42 4.36 7.73
N PHE A 55 4.24 4.84 7.32
CA PHE A 55 3.42 5.76 8.10
C PHE A 55 3.10 5.21 9.49
N TRP A 56 2.52 4.00 9.58
CA TRP A 56 2.17 3.42 10.88
C TRP A 56 3.40 3.14 11.76
N LEU A 57 4.57 2.86 11.19
CA LEU A 57 5.80 2.75 11.97
C LEU A 57 6.20 4.10 12.58
N ARG A 58 6.05 5.20 11.83
CA ARG A 58 6.26 6.56 12.34
C ARG A 58 5.26 6.92 13.44
N VAL A 59 3.97 6.65 13.23
CA VAL A 59 2.92 6.85 14.25
C VAL A 59 3.31 6.15 15.56
N ILE A 60 3.73 4.89 15.48
CA ILE A 60 4.14 4.11 16.65
C ILE A 60 5.38 4.70 17.32
N HIS A 61 6.33 5.23 16.55
CA HIS A 61 7.48 5.93 17.10
C HIS A 61 7.05 7.16 17.90
N GLU A 62 6.21 8.04 17.33
CA GLU A 62 5.69 9.23 18.03
C GLU A 62 4.93 8.87 19.31
N ILE A 63 4.11 7.82 19.26
CA ILE A 63 3.40 7.31 20.45
C ILE A 63 4.40 6.89 21.54
N ARG A 64 5.52 6.23 21.18
CA ARG A 64 6.56 5.84 22.15
C ARG A 64 7.29 7.03 22.77
N GLU A 65 7.39 8.14 22.06
CA GLU A 65 8.04 9.35 22.54
C GLU A 65 7.13 10.13 23.52
N ILE A 66 5.81 10.15 23.28
CA ILE A 66 4.87 10.84 24.18
C ILE A 66 4.43 10.00 25.38
N LEU A 67 4.47 8.67 25.28
CA LEU A 67 4.10 7.77 26.37
C LEU A 67 5.22 7.68 27.41
N GLN A 68 4.85 7.91 28.66
CA GLN A 68 5.76 7.72 29.79
C GLN A 68 5.73 6.28 30.29
N GLU A 69 6.77 5.90 31.03
CA GLU A 69 6.84 4.57 31.65
C GLU A 69 5.92 4.42 32.86
N ARG A 70 5.61 5.52 33.57
CA ARG A 70 4.86 5.51 34.83
C ARG A 70 3.38 5.86 34.70
N ASP A 71 3.06 6.78 33.81
CA ASP A 71 1.70 7.28 33.65
C ASP A 71 1.13 6.80 32.31
N ALA A 72 0.03 6.06 32.37
CA ALA A 72 -0.70 5.66 31.18
C ALA A 72 -1.56 6.81 30.65
N LEU A 73 -1.56 7.00 29.33
CA LEU A 73 -2.40 7.96 28.63
C LEU A 73 -3.55 7.24 27.93
N HIS A 74 -4.71 7.89 27.90
CA HIS A 74 -5.86 7.35 27.17
C HIS A 74 -5.65 7.51 25.66
N VAL A 75 -6.06 6.53 24.85
CA VAL A 75 -5.87 6.55 23.39
C VAL A 75 -6.43 7.81 22.71
N GLY A 76 -7.51 8.39 23.24
CA GLY A 76 -8.03 9.68 22.76
C GLY A 76 -7.04 10.83 22.98
N GLU A 77 -6.35 10.87 24.13
CA GLU A 77 -5.32 11.87 24.42
C GLU A 77 -4.08 11.67 23.57
N ILE A 78 -3.68 10.41 23.35
CA ILE A 78 -2.58 10.04 22.45
C ILE A 78 -2.87 10.54 21.03
N THR A 79 -4.05 10.21 20.51
CA THR A 79 -4.50 10.59 19.15
C THR A 79 -4.49 12.10 18.95
N LEU A 80 -4.97 12.86 19.94
CA LEU A 80 -4.98 14.33 19.90
C LEU A 80 -3.56 14.92 19.92
N ARG A 81 -2.66 14.37 20.74
CA ARG A 81 -1.30 14.91 20.91
C ARG A 81 -0.42 14.74 19.66
N ILE A 82 -0.54 13.60 18.99
CA ILE A 82 0.28 13.30 17.80
C ILE A 82 -0.40 13.73 16.49
N GLY A 83 -1.68 14.10 16.55
CA GLY A 83 -2.51 14.34 15.37
C GLY A 83 -2.18 15.62 14.59
N ALA A 84 -1.49 16.60 15.20
CA ALA A 84 -1.21 17.89 14.54
C ALA A 84 -0.48 17.72 13.18
N ASP A 85 0.49 16.80 13.12
CA ASP A 85 1.25 16.54 11.90
C ASP A 85 0.78 15.25 11.18
N LEU A 86 0.35 14.23 11.95
CA LEU A 86 0.06 12.91 11.40
C LEU A 86 -1.32 12.77 10.75
N VAL A 87 -2.27 13.64 11.09
CA VAL A 87 -3.59 13.64 10.42
C VAL A 87 -3.42 13.94 8.94
N HIS A 88 -2.64 14.97 8.60
CA HIS A 88 -2.44 15.34 7.20
C HIS A 88 -1.65 14.26 6.43
N GLU A 89 -0.60 13.72 7.04
CA GLU A 89 0.19 12.63 6.44
C GLU A 89 -0.67 11.35 6.24
N SER A 90 -1.65 11.11 7.11
CA SER A 90 -2.60 9.99 6.93
C SER A 90 -3.42 10.15 5.65
N GLU A 91 -3.87 11.36 5.32
CA GLU A 91 -4.63 11.67 4.12
C GLU A 91 -3.77 11.44 2.86
N GLU A 92 -2.51 11.87 2.88
CA GLU A 92 -1.54 11.65 1.79
C GLU A 92 -1.30 10.15 1.50
N HIS A 93 -1.46 9.32 2.52
CA HIS A 93 -1.30 7.87 2.43
C HIS A 93 -2.63 7.10 2.32
N GLY A 94 -3.77 7.81 2.21
CA GLY A 94 -5.11 7.22 2.13
C GLY A 94 -5.45 6.36 3.35
N GLN A 95 -4.87 6.68 4.51
CA GLN A 95 -5.13 6.01 5.77
C GLN A 95 -6.26 6.72 6.50
N VAL A 96 -7.08 5.95 7.23
CA VAL A 96 -8.08 6.50 8.12
C VAL A 96 -7.40 6.90 9.43
N TRP A 97 -7.63 8.13 9.87
CA TRP A 97 -7.18 8.63 11.17
C TRP A 97 -8.35 8.77 12.13
N ASP A 98 -8.46 7.81 13.05
CA ASP A 98 -9.43 7.85 14.14
C ASP A 98 -8.90 7.14 15.39
N ILE A 99 -9.66 7.20 16.47
CA ILE A 99 -9.24 6.60 17.75
C ILE A 99 -9.11 5.07 17.63
N ASP A 100 -9.97 4.42 16.84
CA ASP A 100 -10.00 2.97 16.73
C ASP A 100 -8.82 2.41 15.92
N THR A 101 -8.42 3.11 14.86
CA THR A 101 -7.23 2.80 14.03
C THR A 101 -5.94 3.01 14.82
N VAL A 102 -5.83 4.13 15.56
CA VAL A 102 -4.70 4.36 16.47
C VAL A 102 -4.65 3.29 17.55
N ARG A 103 -5.78 2.94 18.17
CA ARG A 103 -5.86 1.83 19.14
C ARG A 103 -5.38 0.51 18.53
N GLY A 104 -5.88 0.16 17.35
CA GLY A 104 -5.49 -1.06 16.64
C GLY A 104 -3.99 -1.12 16.35
N ALA A 105 -3.38 0.00 15.95
CA ALA A 105 -1.94 0.07 15.72
C ALA A 105 -1.12 -0.15 17.00
N ILE A 106 -1.57 0.42 18.13
CA ILE A 106 -0.93 0.22 19.44
C ILE A 106 -1.06 -1.25 19.86
N ASP A 107 -2.27 -1.83 19.77
CA ASP A 107 -2.54 -3.21 20.16
C ASP A 107 -1.72 -4.20 19.31
N GLU A 108 -1.62 -4.01 18.00
CA GLU A 108 -0.79 -4.86 17.12
C GLU A 108 0.68 -4.88 17.58
N ARG A 109 1.21 -3.72 17.99
CA ARG A 109 2.59 -3.58 18.46
C ARG A 109 2.78 -4.07 19.90
N MET A 110 1.74 -4.08 20.73
CA MET A 110 1.75 -4.80 21.99
C MET A 110 1.99 -6.29 21.77
N TYR A 111 1.32 -6.90 20.79
CA TYR A 111 1.47 -8.34 20.52
C TYR A 111 2.77 -8.71 19.81
N ARG A 112 3.19 -7.91 18.82
CA ARG A 112 4.34 -8.28 17.95
C ARG A 112 5.71 -7.85 18.49
N ASN A 113 5.80 -6.64 19.04
CA ASN A 113 7.09 -6.04 19.43
C ASN A 113 7.16 -5.70 20.92
N ARG A 114 6.01 -5.76 21.61
CA ARG A 114 5.85 -5.46 23.03
C ARG A 114 6.44 -4.09 23.41
N TYR A 115 6.06 -3.04 22.68
CA TYR A 115 6.48 -1.65 23.00
C TYR A 115 5.66 -1.01 24.12
N PHE A 116 4.42 -1.45 24.30
CA PHE A 116 3.45 -0.83 25.19
C PHE A 116 2.84 -1.83 26.14
N VAL A 117 2.29 -1.32 27.23
CA VAL A 117 1.46 -2.06 28.18
C VAL A 117 0.11 -1.38 28.26
N SER A 118 -0.96 -2.18 28.23
CA SER A 118 -2.32 -1.70 28.49
C SER A 118 -2.60 -1.79 29.99
N GLU A 119 -3.13 -0.70 30.56
CA GLU A 119 -3.64 -0.68 31.94
C GLU A 119 -5.17 -0.85 31.99
N GLY A 120 -5.78 -1.21 30.85
CA GLY A 120 -7.23 -1.30 30.71
C GLY A 120 -7.88 0.04 30.33
N ALA A 121 -9.17 -0.03 29.98
CA ALA A 121 -9.99 1.13 29.60
C ALA A 121 -9.36 2.04 28.51
N GLY A 122 -8.64 1.45 27.55
CA GLY A 122 -8.00 2.20 26.46
C GLY A 122 -6.81 3.06 26.90
N ARG A 123 -6.20 2.76 28.06
CA ARG A 123 -5.02 3.45 28.57
C ARG A 123 -3.74 2.66 28.31
N TYR A 124 -2.72 3.35 27.84
CA TYR A 124 -1.45 2.76 27.44
C TYR A 124 -0.28 3.50 28.07
N ARG A 125 0.74 2.75 28.46
CA ARG A 125 2.04 3.29 28.89
C ARG A 125 3.19 2.62 28.16
N LYS A 126 4.37 3.22 28.23
CA LYS A 126 5.61 2.63 27.73
C LYS A 126 5.97 1.40 28.56
N ARG A 127 6.43 0.35 27.88
CA ARG A 127 6.87 -0.88 28.54
C ARG A 127 8.21 -0.68 29.26
N ARG A 128 8.36 -1.31 30.41
CA ARG A 128 9.59 -1.36 31.21
C ARG A 128 10.24 -2.74 31.14
N ALA A 129 11.51 -2.81 31.53
CA ALA A 129 12.23 -4.07 31.66
C ALA A 129 11.55 -5.04 32.66
N GLU A 130 10.87 -4.48 33.67
CA GLU A 130 10.16 -5.22 34.72
C GLU A 130 8.88 -5.92 34.23
N ASP A 131 8.31 -5.47 33.11
CA ASP A 131 7.08 -6.02 32.53
C ASP A 131 7.31 -7.39 31.81
N GLY A 132 8.49 -8.01 32.02
CA GLY A 132 8.92 -9.32 31.49
C GLY A 132 9.21 -9.34 29.99
N GLY A 133 9.73 -10.44 29.42
CA GLY A 133 9.91 -10.65 27.96
C GLY A 133 10.95 -9.75 27.24
N VAL A 134 11.69 -10.30 26.28
CA VAL A 134 12.77 -9.58 25.57
C VAL A 134 12.22 -8.32 24.86
N PRO A 135 12.81 -7.12 25.06
CA PRO A 135 12.47 -5.93 24.28
C PRO A 135 12.86 -6.13 22.82
N GLY A 136 11.91 -5.92 21.91
CA GLY A 136 12.15 -5.91 20.45
C GLY A 136 12.37 -4.52 19.89
#